data_AF-A0A9Q0QXL5-F1
#
_entry.id   AF-A0A9Q0QXL5-F1
#
_cell.length_a   1.000
_cell.length_b   1.000
_cell.length_c   1.000
_cell.angle_alpha   90.00
_cell.angle_beta   90.00
_cell.angle_gamma   90.00
#
_symmetry.space_group_name_H-M   'P 1'
#
loop_
_entity.id
_entity.type
_entity.pdbx_description
1 polymer ?
#
loop_
_entity_poly.entity_id
_entity_poly.type
_entity_poly.pdbx_seq_one_letter_code
_entity_poly.pdbx_strand_id
1 'polypeptide(L)'
;MVNGKLCKDPKLTTADDFFFTGLNIPRKPSNPVGSQVTPVFVDQLPGLNTLGVALARIDFAPYGLNPPHTHPRATEILTVLEGSLYVGFVTSDPDYRLVSKVLNKGDVFVFPIGLIHFQQNVGQVSAVAISGFGSQNPGLIVVGNSIFGSKPPISDDVLAKAFQVDKKVVDQIQAKFAM
;
A
#
# COMPACT_ATOMS: atom_id res chain seq x y z
N MET A 1 -0.34 -19.69 21.04
CA MET A 1 -0.60 -18.83 19.86
C MET A 1 -1.47 -17.68 20.33
N VAL A 2 -1.18 -16.44 19.95
CA VAL A 2 -1.98 -15.25 20.32
C VAL A 2 -2.37 -14.47 19.06
N ASN A 3 -3.47 -13.73 19.10
CA ASN A 3 -3.81 -12.74 18.09
C ASN A 3 -3.02 -11.45 18.37
N GLY A 4 -2.24 -10.96 17.40
CA GLY A 4 -1.36 -9.80 17.57
C GLY A 4 0.05 -10.17 18.05
N LYS A 5 0.59 -9.42 19.02
CA LYS A 5 1.94 -9.64 19.60
C LYS A 5 1.84 -9.76 21.12
N LEU A 6 2.75 -10.55 21.72
CA LEU A 6 2.95 -10.53 23.17
C LEU A 6 3.51 -9.17 23.61
N CYS A 7 3.06 -8.69 24.76
CA CYS A 7 3.53 -7.45 25.34
C CYS A 7 4.79 -7.67 26.18
N LYS A 8 5.70 -6.68 26.12
CA LYS A 8 6.79 -6.51 27.10
C LYS A 8 6.19 -6.19 28.47
N ASP A 9 6.88 -6.54 29.56
CA ASP A 9 6.50 -6.09 30.91
C ASP A 9 6.42 -4.55 30.91
N PRO A 10 5.28 -3.93 31.26
CA PRO A 10 5.13 -2.49 31.29
C PRO A 10 6.22 -1.77 32.11
N LYS A 11 6.74 -2.41 33.17
CA LYS A 11 7.81 -1.84 34.02
C LYS A 11 9.16 -1.74 33.30
N LEU A 12 9.36 -2.49 32.22
CA LEU A 12 10.59 -2.50 31.44
C LEU A 12 10.50 -1.62 30.19
N THR A 13 9.35 -0.98 29.96
CA THR A 13 9.15 -0.15 28.76
C THR A 13 9.90 1.18 28.86
N THR A 14 10.40 1.67 27.73
CA THR A 14 11.07 2.98 27.62
C THR A 14 10.50 3.77 26.45
N ALA A 15 10.87 5.05 26.32
CA ALA A 15 10.46 5.87 25.18
C ALA A 15 10.84 5.25 23.82
N ASP A 16 11.94 4.50 23.76
CA ASP A 16 12.41 3.83 22.55
C ASP A 16 11.45 2.74 22.06
N ASP A 17 10.63 2.14 22.94
CA ASP A 17 9.59 1.18 22.53
C ASP A 17 8.42 1.86 21.79
N PHE A 18 8.28 3.18 21.92
CA PHE A 18 7.19 4.00 21.37
C PHE A 18 7.67 5.08 20.39
N PHE A 19 8.92 5.03 19.97
CA PHE A 19 9.54 6.02 19.08
C PHE A 19 10.00 5.40 17.76
N PHE A 20 9.76 6.11 16.65
CA PHE A 20 10.29 5.75 15.33
C PHE A 20 10.90 6.99 14.67
N THR A 21 12.10 6.84 14.11
CA THR A 21 12.81 7.90 13.39
C THR A 21 13.12 7.50 11.95
N GLY A 22 13.39 8.48 11.09
CA GLY A 22 13.81 8.28 9.71
C GLY A 22 12.75 8.54 8.65
N LEU A 23 11.50 8.84 9.02
CA LEU A 23 10.47 9.28 8.05
C LEU A 23 10.76 10.66 7.43
N ASN A 24 11.66 11.44 8.03
CA ASN A 24 12.14 12.69 7.46
C ASN A 24 13.12 12.48 6.29
N ILE A 25 13.64 11.26 6.11
CA ILE A 25 14.63 10.95 5.06
C ILE A 25 13.87 10.45 3.83
N PRO A 26 13.90 11.18 2.69
CA PRO A 26 13.28 10.72 1.46
C PRO A 26 13.90 9.42 0.96
N ARG A 27 13.07 8.48 0.49
CA ARG A 27 13.55 7.25 -0.14
C ARG A 27 13.43 7.38 -1.66
N LYS A 28 14.55 7.27 -2.37
CA LYS A 28 14.54 7.26 -3.85
C LYS A 28 14.04 5.90 -4.34
N PRO A 29 12.89 5.82 -5.03
CA PRO A 29 12.44 4.54 -5.58
C PRO A 29 13.41 4.03 -6.64
N SER A 30 13.76 2.75 -6.56
CA SER A 30 14.64 2.06 -7.52
C SER A 30 13.96 0.85 -8.17
N ASN A 31 12.62 0.83 -8.17
CA ASN A 31 11.80 -0.23 -8.72
C ASN A 31 11.02 0.26 -9.95
N PRO A 32 10.52 -0.64 -10.82
CA PRO A 32 9.86 -0.27 -12.07
C PRO A 32 8.61 0.60 -11.91
N VAL A 33 7.93 0.51 -10.76
CA VAL A 33 6.72 1.30 -10.51
C VAL A 33 7.04 2.70 -10.00
N GLY A 34 8.26 2.97 -9.54
CA GLY A 34 8.71 4.32 -9.20
C GLY A 34 8.14 4.87 -7.90
N SER A 35 7.70 4.02 -6.97
CA SER A 35 7.28 4.42 -5.61
C SER A 35 7.96 3.57 -4.53
N GLN A 36 8.19 4.13 -3.34
CA GLN A 36 8.72 3.41 -2.18
C GLN A 36 7.84 3.66 -0.96
N VAL A 37 7.33 2.58 -0.39
CA VAL A 37 6.60 2.60 0.89
C VAL A 37 7.58 2.35 2.03
N THR A 38 7.54 3.19 3.05
CA THR A 38 8.26 3.03 4.32
C THR A 38 7.23 2.84 5.43
N PRO A 39 6.93 1.58 5.84
CA PRO A 39 5.91 1.30 6.84
C PRO A 39 6.39 1.64 8.26
N VAL A 40 5.45 2.05 9.09
CA VAL A 40 5.57 2.16 10.55
C VAL A 40 4.40 1.41 11.15
N PHE A 41 4.45 0.08 11.01
CA PHE A 41 3.47 -0.84 11.56
C PHE A 41 4.00 -1.41 12.89
N VAL A 42 3.24 -2.28 13.55
CA VAL A 42 3.64 -2.88 14.84
C VAL A 42 5.00 -3.60 14.78
N ASP A 43 5.44 -4.06 13.61
CA ASP A 43 6.75 -4.70 13.44
C ASP A 43 7.92 -3.71 13.41
N GLN A 44 7.67 -2.44 13.06
CA GLN A 44 8.68 -1.37 13.07
C GLN A 44 8.58 -0.51 14.33
N LEU A 45 7.38 -0.36 14.90
CA LEU A 45 7.11 0.41 16.10
C LEU A 45 6.29 -0.45 17.09
N PRO A 46 6.96 -1.22 17.97
CA PRO A 46 6.30 -2.16 18.87
C PRO A 46 5.22 -1.54 19.76
N GLY A 47 5.40 -0.27 20.15
CA GLY A 47 4.44 0.52 20.92
C GLY A 47 3.07 0.69 20.27
N LEU A 48 2.90 0.39 18.97
CA LEU A 48 1.60 0.35 18.30
C LEU A 48 0.75 -0.86 18.68
N ASN A 49 1.33 -1.87 19.34
CA ASN A 49 0.59 -3.07 19.70
C ASN A 49 -0.63 -2.72 20.56
N THR A 50 -1.79 -3.27 20.20
CA THR A 50 -3.12 -3.05 20.78
C THR A 50 -3.77 -1.67 20.53
N LEU A 51 -3.09 -0.72 19.88
CA LEU A 51 -3.59 0.66 19.72
C LEU A 51 -4.46 0.88 18.47
N GLY A 52 -4.54 -0.10 17.58
CA GLY A 52 -5.44 -0.02 16.42
C GLY A 52 -5.07 1.05 15.39
N VAL A 53 -3.83 1.55 15.39
CA VAL A 53 -3.36 2.56 14.44
C VAL A 53 -1.97 2.22 13.89
N ALA A 54 -1.69 2.67 12.69
CA ALA A 54 -0.36 2.60 12.09
C ALA A 54 -0.16 3.72 11.06
N LEU A 55 1.06 3.85 10.55
CA LEU A 55 1.43 4.88 9.57
C LEU A 55 2.35 4.31 8.49
N ALA A 56 2.39 4.94 7.32
CA ALA A 56 3.42 4.74 6.32
C ALA A 56 3.77 6.06 5.62
N ARG A 57 5.03 6.23 5.24
CA ARG A 57 5.45 7.26 4.27
C ARG A 57 5.54 6.63 2.89
N ILE A 58 5.13 7.38 1.88
CA ILE A 58 5.25 6.97 0.48
C ILE A 58 5.98 8.06 -0.29
N ASP A 59 7.10 7.69 -0.90
CA ASP A 59 7.89 8.53 -1.79
C ASP A 59 7.66 8.10 -3.25
N PHE A 60 7.36 9.05 -4.13
CA PHE A 60 7.12 8.82 -5.55
C PHE A 60 8.16 9.56 -6.39
N ALA A 61 8.79 8.86 -7.33
CA ALA A 61 9.50 9.50 -8.44
C ALA A 61 8.49 10.24 -9.36
N PRO A 62 8.94 11.13 -10.25
CA PRO A 62 8.08 11.66 -11.31
C PRO A 62 7.37 10.53 -12.05
N TYR A 63 6.04 10.65 -12.19
CA TYR A 63 5.19 9.61 -12.80
C TYR A 63 5.12 8.26 -12.07
N GLY A 64 5.71 8.16 -10.89
CA GLY A 64 5.69 6.95 -10.07
C GLY A 64 4.29 6.55 -9.64
N LEU A 65 4.06 5.24 -9.52
CA LEU A 65 2.80 4.60 -9.21
C LEU A 65 2.97 3.70 -7.99
N ASN A 66 2.14 3.92 -6.97
CA ASN A 66 1.80 2.88 -6.01
C ASN A 66 0.65 2.06 -6.63
N PRO A 67 0.91 0.83 -7.11
CA PRO A 67 -0.01 0.10 -7.99
C PRO A 67 -1.34 -0.22 -7.32
N PRO A 68 -2.38 -0.65 -8.06
CA PRO A 68 -3.63 -1.13 -7.47
C PRO A 68 -3.39 -2.15 -6.35
N HIS A 69 -3.84 -1.82 -5.16
CA HIS A 69 -3.67 -2.62 -3.95
C HIS A 69 -4.87 -2.48 -3.00
N THR A 70 -4.91 -3.33 -1.98
CA THR A 70 -5.91 -3.27 -0.92
C THR A 70 -5.31 -3.61 0.45
N HIS A 71 -5.93 -3.05 1.49
CA HIS A 71 -5.64 -3.30 2.89
C HIS A 71 -6.78 -4.14 3.51
N PRO A 72 -6.56 -5.45 3.75
CA PRO A 72 -7.63 -6.33 4.21
C PRO A 72 -8.08 -6.06 5.65
N ARG A 73 -7.32 -5.28 6.42
CA ARG A 73 -7.56 -5.07 7.86
C ARG A 73 -7.61 -3.59 8.27
N ALA A 74 -7.59 -2.65 7.34
CA ALA A 74 -7.65 -1.23 7.69
C ALA A 74 -8.28 -0.36 6.60
N THR A 75 -9.00 0.67 7.03
CA THR A 75 -9.20 1.89 6.23
C THR A 75 -7.89 2.68 6.23
N GLU A 76 -7.59 3.33 5.10
CA GLU A 76 -6.45 4.24 4.96
C GLU A 76 -6.93 5.69 4.81
N ILE A 77 -6.21 6.62 5.43
CA ILE A 77 -6.32 8.06 5.16
C ILE A 77 -4.95 8.59 4.73
N LEU A 78 -4.89 9.26 3.58
CA LEU A 78 -3.64 9.74 2.99
C LEU A 78 -3.63 11.26 2.94
N THR A 79 -2.53 11.87 3.36
CA THR A 79 -2.25 13.31 3.24
C THR A 79 -1.04 13.55 2.36
N VAL A 80 -1.14 14.44 1.38
CA VAL A 80 -0.01 14.81 0.51
C VAL A 80 0.86 15.85 1.21
N LEU A 81 2.16 15.57 1.32
CA LEU A 81 3.14 16.52 1.89
C LEU A 81 3.84 17.34 0.81
N GLU A 82 4.09 16.75 -0.36
CA GLU A 82 4.78 17.37 -1.49
C GLU A 82 4.26 16.82 -2.83
N GLY A 83 4.31 17.64 -3.88
CA GLY A 83 3.88 17.27 -5.23
C GLY A 83 2.36 17.18 -5.40
N SER A 84 1.93 16.45 -6.43
CA SER A 84 0.53 16.20 -6.76
C SER A 84 0.30 14.73 -7.10
N LEU A 85 -0.73 14.12 -6.50
CA LEU A 85 -1.06 12.71 -6.68
C LEU A 85 -2.45 12.56 -7.29
N TYR A 86 -2.56 11.84 -8.40
CA TYR A 86 -3.83 11.26 -8.83
C TYR A 86 -4.10 10.01 -8.01
N VAL A 87 -5.17 10.04 -7.21
CA VAL A 87 -5.56 8.92 -6.34
C VAL A 87 -6.96 8.45 -6.69
N GLY A 88 -7.26 7.20 -6.38
CA GLY A 88 -8.64 6.72 -6.42
C GLY A 88 -8.82 5.31 -5.90
N PHE A 89 -10.07 4.96 -5.60
CA PHE A 89 -10.51 3.60 -5.28
C PHE A 89 -11.69 3.20 -6.16
N VAL A 90 -11.90 1.89 -6.30
CA VAL A 90 -13.01 1.31 -7.06
C VAL A 90 -14.03 0.73 -6.07
N THR A 91 -15.31 1.07 -6.23
CA THR A 91 -16.39 0.49 -5.42
C THR A 91 -16.59 -0.99 -5.73
N SER A 92 -17.20 -1.75 -4.82
CA SER A 92 -17.52 -3.15 -5.04
C SER A 92 -18.61 -3.35 -6.11
N ASP A 93 -18.85 -4.62 -6.44
CA ASP A 93 -20.03 -5.08 -7.19
C ASP A 93 -21.32 -4.45 -6.62
N PRO A 94 -22.29 -4.06 -7.47
CA PRO A 94 -22.31 -4.22 -8.93
C PRO A 94 -21.68 -3.07 -9.73
N ASP A 95 -21.36 -1.94 -9.09
CA ASP A 95 -21.10 -0.70 -9.82
C ASP A 95 -19.68 -0.60 -10.40
N TYR A 96 -18.68 -1.19 -9.71
CA TYR A 96 -17.25 -1.09 -10.08
C TYR A 96 -16.80 0.36 -10.41
N ARG A 97 -17.38 1.34 -9.71
CA ARG A 97 -17.23 2.76 -10.03
C ARG A 97 -15.94 3.32 -9.44
N LEU A 98 -15.20 4.07 -10.25
CA LEU A 98 -14.02 4.80 -9.80
C LEU A 98 -14.44 6.07 -9.04
N VAL A 99 -13.91 6.24 -7.84
CA VAL A 99 -13.91 7.51 -7.09
C VAL A 99 -12.47 8.02 -7.05
N SER A 100 -12.20 9.15 -7.70
CA SER A 100 -10.84 9.65 -7.85
C SER A 100 -10.74 11.17 -7.77
N LYS A 101 -9.53 11.66 -7.46
CA LYS A 101 -9.18 13.08 -7.45
C LYS A 101 -7.68 13.27 -7.65
N VAL A 102 -7.28 14.42 -8.18
CA VAL A 102 -5.90 14.91 -8.10
C VAL A 102 -5.76 15.72 -6.80
N LEU A 103 -4.91 15.25 -5.92
CA LEU A 103 -4.56 15.88 -4.65
C LEU A 103 -3.30 16.71 -4.83
N ASN A 104 -3.22 17.84 -4.13
CA ASN A 104 -2.03 18.68 -4.00
C ASN A 104 -1.56 18.68 -2.55
N LYS A 105 -0.40 19.29 -2.29
CA LYS A 105 0.14 19.48 -0.93
C LYS A 105 -0.94 19.98 0.05
N GLY A 106 -1.12 19.25 1.15
CA GLY A 106 -2.09 19.52 2.21
C GLY A 106 -3.45 18.85 2.02
N ASP A 107 -3.76 18.36 0.82
CA ASP A 107 -5.02 17.65 0.57
C ASP A 107 -5.01 16.26 1.20
N VAL A 108 -6.20 15.79 1.56
CA VAL A 108 -6.45 14.52 2.23
C VAL A 108 -7.46 13.68 1.44
N PHE A 109 -7.28 12.36 1.43
CA PHE A 109 -8.21 11.43 0.81
C PHE A 109 -8.31 10.12 1.61
N VAL A 110 -9.50 9.52 1.66
CA VAL A 110 -9.78 8.28 2.40
C VAL A 110 -10.02 7.13 1.44
N PHE A 111 -9.42 5.98 1.73
CA PHE A 111 -9.65 4.71 1.04
C PHE A 111 -10.36 3.74 2.00
N PRO A 112 -11.62 3.36 1.73
CA PRO A 112 -12.36 2.43 2.58
C PRO A 112 -11.68 1.06 2.68
N ILE A 113 -11.78 0.43 3.85
CA ILE A 113 -11.22 -0.91 4.11
C ILE A 113 -11.57 -1.92 3.01
N GLY A 114 -10.57 -2.66 2.55
CA GLY A 114 -10.74 -3.74 1.58
C GLY A 114 -10.94 -3.30 0.13
N LEU A 115 -11.18 -2.02 -0.18
CA LEU A 115 -11.34 -1.57 -1.57
C LEU A 115 -9.99 -1.44 -2.29
N ILE A 116 -9.99 -1.84 -3.57
CA ILE A 116 -8.83 -1.67 -4.45
C ILE A 116 -8.66 -0.18 -4.72
N HIS A 117 -7.45 0.31 -4.49
CA HIS A 117 -7.09 1.71 -4.70
C HIS A 117 -5.64 1.86 -5.15
N PHE A 118 -5.27 3.07 -5.59
CA PHE A 118 -3.96 3.38 -6.14
C PHE A 118 -3.61 4.86 -5.91
N GLN A 119 -2.33 5.18 -6.07
CA GLN A 119 -1.84 6.56 -6.15
C GLN A 119 -0.79 6.68 -7.24
N GLN A 120 -0.89 7.72 -8.07
CA GLN A 120 0.09 8.01 -9.10
C GLN A 120 0.54 9.46 -8.98
N ASN A 121 1.85 9.69 -8.97
CA ASN A 121 2.40 11.03 -9.13
C ASN A 121 2.14 11.53 -10.55
N VAL A 122 1.44 12.65 -10.71
CA VAL A 122 1.17 13.24 -12.02
C VAL A 122 2.11 14.42 -12.34
N GLY A 123 2.99 14.75 -11.41
CA GLY A 123 3.97 15.82 -11.55
C GLY A 123 5.29 15.38 -12.20
N GLN A 124 6.03 16.37 -12.69
CA GLN A 124 7.40 16.21 -13.21
C GLN A 124 8.47 16.17 -12.10
N VAL A 125 8.07 16.42 -10.85
CA VAL A 125 8.92 16.38 -9.66
C VAL A 125 8.47 15.25 -8.75
N SER A 126 9.30 14.87 -7.79
CA SER A 126 8.93 13.87 -6.78
C SER A 126 7.72 14.34 -5.96
N ALA A 127 6.95 13.37 -5.46
CA ALA A 127 5.83 13.60 -4.56
C ALA A 127 6.00 12.76 -3.29
N VAL A 128 5.43 13.25 -2.18
CA VAL A 128 5.52 12.59 -0.87
C VAL A 128 4.15 12.60 -0.23
N ALA A 129 3.74 11.47 0.35
CA ALA A 129 2.53 11.36 1.14
C ALA A 129 2.75 10.59 2.44
N ILE A 130 1.88 10.84 3.41
CA ILE A 130 1.75 10.06 4.64
C ILE A 130 0.38 9.41 4.66
N SER A 131 0.36 8.10 4.89
CA SER A 131 -0.85 7.30 5.07
C SER A 131 -0.99 6.88 6.53
N GLY A 132 -2.15 7.13 7.12
CA GLY A 132 -2.58 6.59 8.40
C GLY A 132 -3.55 5.44 8.22
N PHE A 133 -3.51 4.46 9.12
CA PHE A 133 -4.33 3.24 9.02
C PHE A 133 -5.08 2.98 10.32
N GLY A 134 -6.33 2.53 10.21
CA GLY A 134 -7.15 2.08 11.34
C GLY A 134 -6.81 0.67 11.88
N SER A 135 -5.54 0.26 11.79
CA SER A 135 -5.03 -0.99 12.37
C SER A 135 -3.53 -0.91 12.57
N GLN A 136 -3.02 -1.54 13.65
CA GLN A 136 -1.57 -1.70 13.88
C GLN A 136 -0.86 -2.52 12.80
N ASN A 137 -1.63 -3.30 12.04
CA ASN A 137 -1.15 -4.11 10.91
C ASN A 137 -2.24 -4.15 9.82
N PRO A 138 -2.25 -3.18 8.89
CA PRO A 138 -3.27 -3.08 7.84
C PRO A 138 -3.24 -4.26 6.86
N GLY A 139 -2.08 -4.89 6.68
CA GLY A 139 -1.81 -5.85 5.61
C GLY A 139 -1.74 -5.19 4.25
N LEU A 140 -1.10 -5.81 3.26
CA LEU A 140 -0.98 -5.26 1.92
C LEU A 140 -1.16 -6.38 0.90
N ILE A 141 -2.08 -6.17 -0.03
CA ILE A 141 -2.30 -7.04 -1.18
C ILE A 141 -2.13 -6.18 -2.43
N VAL A 142 -0.98 -6.28 -3.09
CA VAL A 142 -0.74 -5.62 -4.38
C VAL A 142 -1.33 -6.51 -5.48
N VAL A 143 -2.37 -6.04 -6.16
CA VAL A 143 -3.22 -6.85 -7.05
C VAL A 143 -2.38 -7.58 -8.12
N GLY A 144 -1.49 -6.86 -8.80
CA GLY A 144 -0.63 -7.44 -9.84
C GLY A 144 0.26 -8.56 -9.30
N ASN A 145 0.97 -8.31 -8.20
CA ASN A 145 1.82 -9.31 -7.56
C ASN A 145 1.04 -10.51 -7.03
N SER A 146 -0.13 -10.29 -6.44
CA SER A 146 -0.95 -11.36 -5.88
C SER A 146 -1.60 -12.25 -6.94
N ILE A 147 -1.99 -11.69 -8.09
CA ILE A 147 -2.64 -12.45 -9.17
C ILE A 147 -1.61 -13.09 -10.11
N PHE A 148 -0.57 -12.34 -10.50
CA PHE A 148 0.38 -12.77 -11.53
C PHE A 148 1.76 -13.18 -10.98
N GLY A 149 2.05 -12.93 -9.71
CA GLY A 149 3.33 -13.24 -9.06
C GLY A 149 3.23 -14.14 -7.84
N SER A 150 2.09 -14.81 -7.63
CA SER A 150 1.91 -15.71 -6.49
C SER A 150 2.86 -16.90 -6.55
N LYS A 151 3.19 -17.46 -5.39
CA LYS A 151 4.02 -18.67 -5.26
C LYS A 151 3.28 -19.71 -4.39
N PRO A 152 2.80 -20.83 -4.95
CA PRO A 152 2.83 -21.20 -6.37
C PRO A 152 1.98 -20.27 -7.26
N PRO A 153 2.24 -20.22 -8.59
CA PRO A 153 1.47 -19.38 -9.52
C PRO A 153 0.03 -19.88 -9.64
N ILE A 154 -0.91 -18.94 -9.82
CA ILE A 154 -2.28 -19.28 -10.25
C ILE A 154 -2.20 -19.87 -11.66
N SER A 155 -2.96 -20.93 -11.91
CA SER A 155 -3.03 -21.58 -13.22
C SER A 155 -3.39 -20.58 -14.32
N ASP A 156 -2.66 -20.69 -15.43
CA ASP A 156 -2.90 -19.96 -16.67
C ASP A 156 -4.32 -20.19 -17.21
N ASP A 157 -4.91 -21.38 -17.07
CA ASP A 157 -6.30 -21.66 -17.41
C ASP A 157 -7.28 -20.78 -16.62
N VAL A 158 -7.06 -20.64 -15.32
CA VAL A 158 -7.92 -19.82 -14.45
C VAL A 158 -7.81 -18.35 -14.84
N LEU A 159 -6.58 -17.85 -15.03
CA LEU A 159 -6.36 -16.45 -15.36
C LEU A 159 -6.79 -16.11 -16.80
N ALA A 160 -6.54 -17.00 -17.77
CA ALA A 160 -6.98 -16.82 -19.15
C ALA A 160 -8.52 -16.70 -19.20
N LYS A 161 -9.22 -17.57 -18.46
CA LYS A 161 -10.68 -17.49 -18.36
C LYS A 161 -11.16 -16.24 -17.63
N ALA A 162 -10.53 -15.87 -16.52
CA ALA A 162 -10.93 -14.73 -15.70
C ALA A 162 -10.70 -13.38 -16.41
N PHE A 163 -9.58 -13.24 -17.11
CA PHE A 163 -9.20 -12.02 -17.83
C PHE A 163 -9.65 -12.01 -19.30
N GLN A 164 -10.27 -13.10 -19.78
CA GLN A 164 -10.80 -13.25 -21.14
C GLN A 164 -9.72 -13.07 -22.22
N VAL A 165 -8.54 -13.65 -21.99
CA VAL A 165 -7.38 -13.60 -22.88
C VAL A 165 -6.82 -14.99 -23.11
N ASP A 166 -5.94 -15.13 -24.10
CA ASP A 166 -5.20 -16.37 -24.32
C ASP A 166 -4.17 -16.61 -23.21
N LYS A 167 -3.88 -17.89 -22.93
CA LYS A 167 -2.82 -18.32 -22.00
C LYS A 167 -1.48 -17.65 -22.26
N LYS A 168 -1.11 -17.47 -23.54
CA LYS A 168 0.14 -16.79 -23.93
C LYS A 168 0.23 -15.36 -23.40
N VAL A 169 -0.89 -14.64 -23.32
CA VAL A 169 -0.93 -13.28 -22.73
C VAL A 169 -0.74 -13.37 -21.22
N VAL A 170 -1.37 -14.34 -20.56
CA VAL A 170 -1.18 -14.60 -19.13
C VAL A 170 0.30 -14.89 -18.83
N ASP A 171 0.92 -15.81 -19.57
CA ASP A 171 2.32 -16.19 -19.39
C ASP A 171 3.25 -14.99 -19.54
N GLN A 172 2.98 -14.12 -20.52
CA GLN A 172 3.72 -12.87 -20.72
C GLN A 172 3.60 -11.91 -19.53
N ILE A 173 2.39 -11.80 -18.94
CA ILE A 173 2.18 -10.96 -17.76
C ILE A 173 2.87 -11.59 -16.55
N GLN A 174 2.66 -12.88 -16.27
CA GLN A 174 3.30 -13.59 -15.15
C GLN A 174 4.83 -13.49 -15.20
N ALA A 175 5.43 -13.55 -16.39
CA ALA A 175 6.88 -13.36 -16.56
C ALA A 175 7.39 -11.98 -16.13
N LYS A 176 6.54 -10.94 -16.04
CA LYS A 176 6.90 -9.62 -15.50
C LYS A 176 6.91 -9.58 -13.97
N PHE A 177 6.24 -10.52 -13.32
CA PHE A 177 6.12 -10.62 -11.87
C PHE A 177 6.91 -11.81 -11.28
N ALA A 178 7.45 -12.68 -12.13
CA ALA A 178 8.36 -13.74 -11.74
C ALA A 178 9.71 -13.14 -11.27
N MET A 179 9.90 -13.08 -9.95
CA MET A 179 11.20 -12.92 -9.30
C MET A 179 11.73 -14.27 -8.83
#